data_AF-A0A1Q3MYI7-F1
#
_entry.id   AF-A0A1Q3MYI7-F1
#
_cell.length_a   1.000
_cell.length_b   1.000
_cell.length_c   1.000
_cell.angle_alpha   90.00
_cell.angle_beta   90.00
_cell.angle_gamma   90.00
#
_symmetry.space_group_name_H-M   'P 1'
#
loop_
_entity.id
_entity.type
_entity.pdbx_description
1 polymer ?
#
loop_
_entity_poly.entity_id
_entity_poly.type
_entity_poly.pdbx_seq_one_letter_code
_entity_poly.pdbx_strand_id
1 'polypeptide(L)'
;MMIVRHAAHRDLDDIYRLAQRAGESGIGLTSLPQNKEILAERITRTTRTLDGLSERCEASYLFVLEDTSIHKIVGVSAIEVAVGLNEPFYNFRVAKQVHASKALNVYKTLDTLFLSNDHTGCSELCTLFLDPEYRKNQNGKFLSKVRFLFIAAFRSFFEERLIAEMRGFSDQNGQSPFWDSLGYLFFNMDFAAADYLSGVGQKAFIAELMPRFPVYVDLLSSEAREVIAEVHPQTLPAAKVLMSEGLKYQGYVDIFDAGPTLEANTAELRAVKESRLLKVKLTEQVESTDTHFLVANDQYQDYAVLLINNKVDESETLHLTAAQAQALNIAEHDQVRVLALEKMENN
;
A
#
# COMPACT_ATOMS: atom_id res chain seq x y z
N MET A 1 13.10 3.19 -20.20
CA MET A 1 13.31 3.76 -18.84
C MET A 1 12.08 3.41 -18.03
N MET A 2 12.20 3.27 -16.71
CA MET A 2 11.04 3.05 -15.85
C MET A 2 10.59 4.39 -15.27
N ILE A 3 9.29 4.68 -15.34
CA ILE A 3 8.70 5.91 -14.79
C ILE A 3 7.44 5.56 -14.01
N VAL A 4 7.27 6.18 -12.83
CA VAL A 4 5.98 6.19 -12.14
C VAL A 4 5.27 7.50 -12.41
N ARG A 5 3.99 7.40 -12.76
CA ARG A 5 3.09 8.54 -12.96
C ARG A 5 1.67 8.20 -12.50
N HIS A 6 0.77 9.19 -12.47
CA HIS A 6 -0.65 8.92 -12.30
C HIS A 6 -1.19 8.01 -13.42
N ALA A 7 -2.12 7.14 -13.04
CA ALA A 7 -2.88 6.31 -13.96
C ALA A 7 -3.85 7.16 -14.77
N ALA A 8 -4.04 6.81 -16.05
CA ALA A 8 -4.99 7.42 -16.95
C ALA A 8 -5.82 6.35 -17.67
N HIS A 9 -6.95 6.74 -18.27
CA HIS A 9 -7.86 5.78 -18.92
C HIS A 9 -7.22 4.96 -20.04
N ARG A 10 -6.18 5.50 -20.69
CA ARG A 10 -5.37 4.77 -21.68
C ARG A 10 -4.64 3.55 -21.09
N ASP A 11 -4.43 3.52 -19.78
CA ASP A 11 -3.72 2.46 -19.07
C ASP A 11 -4.65 1.32 -18.63
N LEU A 12 -5.97 1.46 -18.79
CA LEU A 12 -6.99 0.56 -18.21
C LEU A 12 -6.78 -0.90 -18.62
N ASP A 13 -6.45 -1.17 -19.89
CA ASP A 13 -6.25 -2.53 -20.37
C ASP A 13 -5.04 -3.21 -19.73
N ASP A 14 -3.93 -2.49 -19.56
CA ASP A 14 -2.77 -3.03 -18.87
C ASP A 14 -3.01 -3.17 -17.36
N ILE A 15 -3.73 -2.24 -16.72
CA ILE A 15 -4.10 -2.35 -15.31
C ILE A 15 -5.00 -3.57 -15.10
N TYR A 16 -5.98 -3.81 -15.98
CA TYR A 16 -6.82 -5.00 -15.93
C TYR A 16 -6.00 -6.29 -16.13
N ARG A 17 -5.07 -6.30 -17.09
CA ARG A 17 -4.11 -7.41 -17.26
C ARG A 17 -3.30 -7.67 -15.98
N LEU A 18 -2.83 -6.62 -15.30
CA LEU A 18 -2.13 -6.76 -14.02
C LEU A 18 -3.05 -7.32 -12.92
N ALA A 19 -4.31 -6.92 -12.87
CA ALA A 19 -5.29 -7.48 -11.94
C ALA A 19 -5.54 -8.99 -12.16
N GLN A 20 -5.61 -9.44 -13.43
CA GLN A 20 -5.70 -10.86 -13.76
C GLN A 20 -4.47 -11.64 -13.26
N ARG A 21 -3.27 -11.13 -13.54
CA ARG A 21 -2.02 -11.72 -13.04
C ARG A 21 -1.90 -11.73 -11.52
N ALA A 22 -2.52 -10.75 -10.85
CA ALA A 22 -2.56 -10.69 -9.39
C ALA A 22 -3.40 -11.84 -8.82
N GLY A 23 -4.57 -12.11 -9.38
CA GLY A 23 -5.39 -13.24 -8.94
C GLY A 23 -4.80 -14.61 -9.26
N GLU A 24 -4.00 -14.73 -10.34
CA GLU A 24 -3.19 -15.93 -10.58
C GLU A 24 -2.13 -16.17 -9.49
N SER A 25 -1.67 -15.09 -8.84
CA SER A 25 -0.67 -15.16 -7.77
C SER A 25 -1.28 -15.46 -6.38
N GLY A 26 -2.60 -15.36 -6.23
CA GLY A 26 -3.35 -15.72 -5.04
C GLY A 26 -4.53 -14.78 -4.71
N ILE A 27 -5.31 -15.17 -3.71
CA ILE A 27 -6.51 -14.47 -3.19
C ILE A 27 -6.09 -13.48 -2.08
N GLY A 28 -6.83 -12.39 -1.84
CA GLY A 28 -6.51 -11.46 -0.73
C GLY A 28 -5.90 -10.13 -1.18
N LEU A 29 -5.98 -9.79 -2.47
CA LEU A 29 -5.65 -8.44 -2.98
C LEU A 29 -6.93 -7.75 -3.47
N THR A 30 -7.88 -7.57 -2.56
CA THR A 30 -9.21 -6.96 -2.81
C THR A 30 -9.13 -5.57 -3.44
N SER A 31 -8.09 -4.81 -3.11
CA SER A 31 -7.83 -3.49 -3.67
C SER A 31 -7.38 -3.51 -5.15
N LEU A 32 -7.25 -4.65 -5.82
CA LEU A 32 -7.00 -4.75 -7.26
C LEU A 32 -7.92 -5.80 -7.91
N PRO A 33 -9.24 -5.52 -8.00
CA PRO A 33 -10.21 -6.51 -8.44
C PRO A 33 -10.09 -6.82 -9.93
N GLN A 34 -10.40 -8.05 -10.32
CA GLN A 34 -10.55 -8.48 -11.72
C GLN A 34 -11.88 -8.00 -12.31
N ASN A 35 -12.11 -6.68 -12.26
CA ASN A 35 -13.33 -6.04 -12.73
C ASN A 35 -12.96 -4.73 -13.45
N LYS A 36 -13.18 -4.68 -14.76
CA LYS A 36 -12.69 -3.58 -15.60
C LYS A 36 -13.45 -2.29 -15.34
N GLU A 37 -14.74 -2.37 -15.04
CA GLU A 37 -15.60 -1.23 -14.72
C GLU A 37 -15.12 -0.55 -13.42
N ILE A 38 -14.87 -1.32 -12.36
CA ILE A 38 -14.36 -0.80 -11.08
C ILE A 38 -12.98 -0.16 -11.27
N LEU A 39 -12.09 -0.78 -12.06
CA LEU A 39 -10.78 -0.20 -12.34
C LEU A 39 -10.88 1.12 -13.13
N ALA A 40 -11.81 1.22 -14.08
CA ALA A 40 -12.08 2.46 -14.81
C ALA A 40 -12.64 3.56 -13.89
N GLU A 41 -13.50 3.21 -12.94
CA GLU A 41 -13.99 4.14 -11.92
C GLU A 41 -12.86 4.64 -11.03
N ARG A 42 -11.92 3.79 -10.61
CA ARG A 42 -10.77 4.20 -9.80
C ARG A 42 -9.83 5.17 -10.54
N ILE A 43 -9.64 4.97 -11.84
CA ILE A 43 -8.91 5.93 -12.69
C ILE A 43 -9.66 7.27 -12.74
N THR A 44 -10.97 7.23 -12.97
CA THR A 44 -11.82 8.44 -12.99
C THR A 44 -11.78 9.20 -11.67
N ARG A 45 -11.82 8.47 -10.55
CA ARG A 45 -11.72 9.01 -9.20
C ARG A 45 -10.37 9.67 -8.94
N THR A 46 -9.29 9.10 -9.48
CA THR A 46 -7.96 9.73 -9.45
C THR A 46 -7.98 11.06 -10.20
N THR A 47 -8.51 11.11 -11.43
CA THR A 47 -8.64 12.37 -12.18
C THR A 47 -9.47 13.42 -11.43
N ARG A 48 -10.63 13.04 -10.87
CA ARG A 48 -11.44 13.96 -10.05
C ARG A 48 -10.72 14.48 -8.81
N THR A 49 -9.91 13.63 -8.18
CA THR A 49 -9.12 14.01 -6.99
C THR A 49 -8.06 15.04 -7.36
N LEU A 50 -7.41 14.84 -8.51
CA LEU A 50 -6.44 15.78 -9.05
C LEU A 50 -7.09 17.11 -9.43
N ASP A 51 -8.29 17.09 -10.00
CA ASP A 51 -9.07 18.29 -10.36
C ASP A 51 -9.67 19.02 -9.15
N GLY A 52 -9.54 18.48 -7.93
CA GLY A 52 -10.14 19.04 -6.72
C GLY A 52 -11.66 18.89 -6.64
N LEU A 53 -12.22 17.90 -7.35
CA LEU A 53 -13.66 17.61 -7.47
C LEU A 53 -14.12 16.44 -6.61
N SER A 54 -13.23 15.84 -5.82
CA SER A 54 -13.53 14.72 -4.92
C SER A 54 -13.75 15.20 -3.49
N GLU A 55 -14.74 14.62 -2.83
CA GLU A 55 -14.83 14.68 -1.37
C GLU A 55 -13.70 13.85 -0.74
N ARG A 56 -13.39 14.08 0.54
CA ARG A 56 -12.30 13.37 1.23
C ARG A 56 -12.45 11.85 1.21
N CYS A 57 -13.69 11.36 1.34
CA CYS A 57 -14.03 9.93 1.35
C CYS A 57 -13.88 9.26 -0.04
N GLU A 58 -13.86 10.06 -1.11
CA GLU A 58 -13.69 9.60 -2.49
C GLU A 58 -12.29 9.90 -3.03
N ALA A 59 -11.51 10.73 -2.33
CA ALA A 59 -10.20 11.14 -2.81
C ALA A 59 -9.21 9.97 -2.80
N SER A 60 -8.60 9.70 -3.96
CA SER A 60 -7.64 8.61 -4.12
C SER A 60 -6.63 8.91 -5.23
N TYR A 61 -5.46 8.30 -5.13
CA TYR A 61 -4.41 8.38 -6.14
C TYR A 61 -4.04 6.99 -6.63
N LEU A 62 -4.16 6.74 -7.94
CA LEU A 62 -3.69 5.52 -8.59
C LEU A 62 -2.44 5.85 -9.41
N PHE A 63 -1.36 5.11 -9.17
CA PHE A 63 -0.09 5.25 -9.85
C PHE A 63 0.20 4.02 -10.70
N VAL A 64 0.85 4.24 -11.84
CA VAL A 64 1.33 3.18 -12.74
C VAL A 64 2.84 3.27 -12.92
N LEU A 65 3.49 2.11 -12.97
CA LEU A 65 4.87 1.97 -13.40
C LEU A 65 4.89 1.62 -14.89
N GLU A 66 5.41 2.52 -15.72
CA GLU A 66 5.50 2.36 -17.16
C GLU A 66 6.93 2.00 -17.58
N ASP A 67 7.06 1.01 -18.45
CA ASP A 67 8.27 0.78 -19.24
C ASP A 67 8.19 1.59 -20.53
N THR A 68 8.89 2.72 -20.56
CA THR A 68 8.83 3.68 -21.68
C THR A 68 9.47 3.17 -22.96
N SER A 69 10.19 2.04 -22.92
CA SER A 69 10.80 1.47 -24.13
C SER A 69 9.79 0.75 -25.01
N ILE A 70 8.72 0.24 -24.39
CA ILE A 70 7.66 -0.52 -25.06
C ILE A 70 6.26 0.05 -24.79
N HIS A 71 6.17 1.17 -24.06
CA HIS A 71 4.92 1.84 -23.68
C HIS A 71 3.91 0.90 -23.02
N LYS A 72 4.39 0.13 -22.02
CA LYS A 72 3.59 -0.87 -21.31
C LYS A 72 3.54 -0.55 -19.82
N ILE A 73 2.35 -0.66 -19.22
CA ILE A 73 2.21 -0.59 -17.77
C ILE A 73 2.52 -1.95 -17.15
N VAL A 74 3.47 -1.97 -16.22
CA VAL A 74 4.04 -3.19 -15.64
C VAL A 74 3.86 -3.27 -14.13
N GLY A 75 3.37 -2.20 -13.50
CA GLY A 75 3.01 -2.21 -12.10
C GLY A 75 1.98 -1.13 -11.77
N VAL A 76 1.28 -1.33 -10.67
CA VAL A 76 0.22 -0.46 -10.17
C VAL A 76 0.33 -0.31 -8.66
N SER A 77 0.12 0.90 -8.16
CA SER A 77 -0.01 1.15 -6.73
C SER A 77 -0.99 2.27 -6.41
N ALA A 78 -1.55 2.32 -5.20
CA ALA A 78 -2.53 3.36 -4.88
C ALA A 78 -2.42 3.90 -3.45
N ILE A 79 -3.14 4.99 -3.21
CA ILE A 79 -3.37 5.59 -1.90
C ILE A 79 -4.85 6.01 -1.82
N GLU A 80 -5.55 5.62 -0.77
CA GLU A 80 -6.84 6.23 -0.39
C GLU A 80 -6.58 7.37 0.62
N VAL A 81 -7.23 8.51 0.45
CA VAL A 81 -7.00 9.68 1.32
C VAL A 81 -7.61 9.47 2.71
N ALA A 82 -8.85 8.98 2.78
CA ALA A 82 -9.54 8.75 4.04
C ALA A 82 -10.50 7.56 3.95
N VAL A 83 -10.10 6.41 4.50
CA VAL A 83 -10.94 5.20 4.54
C VAL A 83 -12.04 5.29 5.60
N GLY A 84 -13.09 4.49 5.48
CA GLY A 84 -14.10 4.36 6.53
C GLY A 84 -15.16 5.46 6.56
N LEU A 85 -15.06 6.50 5.72
CA LEU A 85 -15.95 7.67 5.78
C LEU A 85 -17.27 7.50 5.02
N ASN A 86 -17.28 6.72 3.93
CA ASN A 86 -18.52 6.39 3.19
C ASN A 86 -19.05 5.01 3.61
N GLU A 87 -18.17 4.01 3.62
CA GLU A 87 -18.45 2.67 4.12
C GLU A 87 -17.49 2.35 5.25
N PRO A 88 -17.94 1.67 6.33
CA PRO A 88 -17.06 1.33 7.44
C PRO A 88 -15.85 0.50 6.99
N PHE A 89 -14.69 0.85 7.54
CA PHE A 89 -13.45 0.11 7.36
C PHE A 89 -13.28 -0.82 8.56
N TYR A 90 -13.62 -2.09 8.39
CA TYR A 90 -13.65 -3.07 9.48
C TYR A 90 -12.31 -3.76 9.66
N ASN A 91 -11.91 -3.95 10.92
CA ASN A 91 -10.77 -4.76 11.33
C ASN A 91 -11.09 -5.51 12.63
N PHE A 92 -10.26 -6.49 12.99
CA PHE A 92 -10.20 -7.00 14.34
C PHE A 92 -9.10 -6.28 15.12
N ARG A 93 -9.46 -5.68 16.24
CA ARG A 93 -8.50 -5.25 17.26
C ARG A 93 -8.13 -6.45 18.14
N VAL A 94 -6.84 -6.77 18.17
CA VAL A 94 -6.25 -7.78 19.06
C VAL A 94 -6.03 -7.15 20.43
N ALA A 95 -6.84 -7.54 21.42
CA ALA A 95 -6.81 -6.99 22.77
C ALA A 95 -6.56 -8.08 23.82
N LYS A 96 -6.00 -7.66 24.97
CA LYS A 96 -5.78 -8.54 26.12
C LYS A 96 -6.94 -8.48 27.08
N GLN A 97 -7.43 -9.65 27.50
CA GLN A 97 -8.41 -9.80 28.57
C GLN A 97 -7.80 -10.59 29.73
N VAL A 98 -7.89 -10.04 30.94
CA VAL A 98 -7.35 -10.67 32.16
C VAL A 98 -8.47 -11.34 32.95
N HIS A 99 -8.31 -12.63 33.21
CA HIS A 99 -9.14 -13.42 34.10
C HIS A 99 -8.37 -13.68 35.40
N ALA A 100 -8.84 -13.09 36.51
CA ALA A 100 -8.26 -13.26 37.82
C ALA A 100 -9.28 -13.86 38.79
N SER A 101 -8.98 -15.04 39.35
CA SER A 101 -9.75 -15.67 40.41
C SER A 101 -8.83 -15.94 41.59
N LYS A 102 -8.98 -15.13 42.64
CA LYS A 102 -8.23 -15.30 43.89
C LYS A 102 -8.52 -16.64 44.56
N ALA A 103 -9.78 -17.08 44.55
CA ALA A 103 -10.20 -18.34 45.17
C ALA A 103 -9.55 -19.56 44.52
N LEU A 104 -9.32 -19.50 43.20
CA LEU A 104 -8.69 -20.60 42.44
C LEU A 104 -7.20 -20.38 42.20
N ASN A 105 -6.62 -19.28 42.69
CA ASN A 105 -5.26 -18.83 42.37
C ASN A 105 -4.98 -18.81 40.85
N VAL A 106 -5.96 -18.37 40.07
CA VAL A 106 -5.84 -18.26 38.60
C VAL A 106 -5.62 -16.79 38.24
N TYR A 107 -4.56 -16.54 37.47
CA TYR A 107 -4.35 -15.29 36.76
C TYR A 107 -3.96 -15.64 35.32
N LYS A 108 -4.87 -15.41 34.37
CA LYS A 108 -4.64 -15.68 32.95
C LYS A 108 -4.90 -14.44 32.14
N THR A 109 -3.99 -14.14 31.24
CA THR A 109 -4.16 -13.12 30.20
C THR A 109 -4.41 -13.85 28.90
N LEU A 110 -5.54 -13.58 28.26
CA LEU A 110 -5.96 -14.17 27.00
C LEU A 110 -6.04 -13.08 25.93
N ASP A 111 -5.74 -13.42 24.69
CA ASP A 111 -5.95 -12.53 23.56
C ASP A 111 -7.38 -12.69 23.01
N THR A 112 -7.94 -11.59 22.52
CA THR A 112 -9.31 -11.49 22.04
C THR A 112 -9.36 -10.63 20.78
N LEU A 113 -10.26 -10.97 19.87
CA LEU A 113 -10.52 -10.23 18.64
C LEU A 113 -11.82 -9.44 18.81
N PHE A 114 -11.75 -8.12 18.72
CA PHE A 114 -12.90 -7.22 18.76
C PHE A 114 -13.12 -6.64 17.38
N LEU A 115 -14.31 -6.82 16.82
CA LEU A 115 -14.69 -6.11 15.59
C LEU A 115 -14.65 -4.60 15.86
N SER A 116 -13.91 -3.88 15.03
CA SER A 116 -13.67 -2.45 15.19
C SER A 116 -13.65 -1.77 13.82
N ASN A 117 -13.70 -0.43 13.87
CA ASN A 117 -13.53 0.48 12.75
C ASN A 117 -12.65 1.68 13.15
N ASP A 118 -11.68 1.44 14.05
CA ASP A 118 -10.79 2.45 14.66
C ASP A 118 -9.88 3.20 13.65
N HIS A 119 -9.74 2.67 12.43
CA HIS A 119 -9.01 3.31 11.33
C HIS A 119 -9.86 4.22 10.44
N THR A 120 -11.13 4.44 10.78
CA THR A 120 -11.97 5.41 10.08
C THR A 120 -11.28 6.79 10.05
N GLY A 121 -11.15 7.36 8.86
CA GLY A 121 -10.45 8.63 8.61
C GLY A 121 -8.92 8.52 8.52
N CYS A 122 -8.34 7.32 8.45
CA CYS A 122 -6.91 7.16 8.12
C CYS A 122 -6.69 7.22 6.60
N SER A 123 -5.52 7.71 6.18
CA SER A 123 -5.04 7.45 4.82
C SER A 123 -4.54 6.00 4.72
N GLU A 124 -4.68 5.37 3.56
CA GLU A 124 -4.32 3.97 3.36
C GLU A 124 -3.42 3.79 2.14
N LEU A 125 -2.30 3.08 2.32
CA LEU A 125 -1.53 2.53 1.22
C LEU A 125 -2.16 1.23 0.72
N CYS A 126 -3.19 1.35 -0.12
CA CYS A 126 -3.79 0.20 -0.79
C CYS A 126 -3.03 -0.16 -2.07
N THR A 127 -3.46 -1.21 -2.78
CA THR A 127 -2.95 -1.69 -4.08
C THR A 127 -1.43 -1.66 -4.23
N LEU A 128 -0.79 -2.82 -4.34
CA LEU A 128 0.60 -2.88 -4.79
C LEU A 128 0.80 -4.16 -5.57
N PHE A 129 0.92 -4.03 -6.89
CA PHE A 129 1.22 -5.17 -7.74
C PHE A 129 2.24 -4.80 -8.80
N LEU A 130 3.25 -5.67 -8.92
CA LEU A 130 4.28 -5.59 -9.93
C LEU A 130 4.30 -6.91 -10.68
N ASP A 131 4.24 -6.81 -12.00
CA ASP A 131 4.37 -7.91 -12.92
C ASP A 131 5.61 -8.75 -12.55
N PRO A 132 5.49 -10.08 -12.32
CA PRO A 132 6.60 -10.95 -11.94
C PRO A 132 7.87 -10.78 -12.79
N GLU A 133 7.73 -10.51 -14.10
CA GLU A 133 8.86 -10.36 -15.02
C GLU A 133 9.64 -9.05 -14.79
N TYR A 134 9.03 -8.12 -14.07
CA TYR A 134 9.56 -6.81 -13.70
C TYR A 134 9.99 -6.72 -12.24
N ARG A 135 9.89 -7.80 -11.45
CA ARG A 135 10.40 -7.90 -10.06
C ARG A 135 11.94 -8.02 -10.01
N LYS A 136 12.61 -7.08 -10.65
CA LYS A 136 14.06 -6.94 -10.78
C LYS A 136 14.43 -5.46 -10.68
N ASN A 137 15.72 -5.16 -10.60
CA ASN A 137 16.25 -3.79 -10.68
C ASN A 137 15.56 -2.80 -9.73
N GLN A 138 15.24 -3.23 -8.51
CA GLN A 138 14.56 -2.43 -7.49
C GLN A 138 13.14 -1.91 -7.82
N ASN A 139 12.53 -2.34 -8.92
CA ASN A 139 11.21 -1.86 -9.34
C ASN A 139 10.12 -2.04 -8.25
N GLY A 140 10.20 -3.11 -7.45
CA GLY A 140 9.25 -3.33 -6.35
C GLY A 140 9.38 -2.27 -5.25
N LYS A 141 10.60 -1.91 -4.86
CA LYS A 141 10.86 -0.85 -3.88
C LYS A 141 10.50 0.52 -4.46
N PHE A 142 10.83 0.74 -5.73
CA PHE A 142 10.50 1.97 -6.45
C PHE A 142 8.99 2.23 -6.47
N LEU A 143 8.20 1.27 -6.97
CA LEU A 143 6.74 1.39 -7.03
C LEU A 143 6.10 1.53 -5.64
N SER A 144 6.64 0.86 -4.62
CA SER A 144 6.11 1.01 -3.26
C SER A 144 6.44 2.39 -2.66
N LYS A 145 7.70 2.82 -2.75
CA LYS A 145 8.20 4.03 -2.07
C LYS A 145 7.77 5.35 -2.73
N VAL A 146 7.36 5.31 -3.99
CA VAL A 146 6.82 6.49 -4.67
C VAL A 146 5.61 7.10 -3.95
N ARG A 147 4.80 6.25 -3.30
CA ARG A 147 3.63 6.67 -2.53
C ARG A 147 4.01 7.49 -1.30
N PHE A 148 5.09 7.10 -0.61
CA PHE A 148 5.62 7.88 0.51
C PHE A 148 6.22 9.21 0.06
N LEU A 149 6.90 9.22 -1.10
CA LEU A 149 7.45 10.44 -1.67
C LEU A 149 6.35 11.42 -2.08
N PHE A 150 5.24 10.90 -2.62
CA PHE A 150 4.05 11.70 -2.95
C PHE A 150 3.39 12.27 -1.69
N ILE A 151 3.24 11.48 -0.63
CA ILE A 151 2.76 11.95 0.69
C ILE A 151 3.69 13.04 1.25
N ALA A 152 5.01 12.91 1.07
CA ALA A 152 5.97 13.92 1.50
C ALA A 152 5.85 15.24 0.71
N ALA A 153 5.61 15.16 -0.60
CA ALA A 153 5.44 16.33 -1.46
C ALA A 153 4.12 17.07 -1.20
N PHE A 154 3.03 16.33 -1.00
CA PHE A 154 1.67 16.87 -0.95
C PHE A 154 0.93 16.54 0.35
N ARG A 155 1.66 16.63 1.47
CA ARG A 155 1.22 16.20 2.80
C ARG A 155 -0.15 16.72 3.23
N SER A 156 -0.52 17.93 2.80
CA SER A 156 -1.80 18.56 3.16
C SER A 156 -3.05 17.82 2.65
N PHE A 157 -2.90 16.92 1.67
CA PHE A 157 -4.01 16.09 1.17
C PHE A 157 -4.22 14.80 1.96
N PHE A 158 -3.32 14.47 2.90
CA PHE A 158 -3.34 13.20 3.62
C PHE A 158 -3.63 13.40 5.10
N GLU A 159 -4.16 12.34 5.72
CA GLU A 159 -4.54 12.31 7.12
C GLU A 159 -3.29 12.08 8.00
N GLU A 160 -3.42 12.36 9.30
CA GLU A 160 -2.29 12.24 10.22
C GLU A 160 -1.80 10.79 10.36
N ARG A 161 -2.74 9.83 10.34
CA ARG A 161 -2.45 8.40 10.44
C ARG A 161 -2.48 7.76 9.06
N LEU A 162 -1.40 7.08 8.72
CA LEU A 162 -1.27 6.25 7.51
C LEU A 162 -1.28 4.78 7.91
N ILE A 163 -2.10 4.00 7.22
CA ILE A 163 -2.22 2.56 7.42
C ILE A 163 -1.92 1.78 6.13
N ALA A 164 -1.65 0.50 6.28
CA ALA A 164 -1.59 -0.46 5.18
C ALA A 164 -2.04 -1.84 5.69
N GLU A 165 -3.14 -2.35 5.16
CA GLU A 165 -3.55 -3.74 5.41
C GLU A 165 -2.71 -4.69 4.57
N MET A 166 -1.96 -5.55 5.24
CA MET A 166 -1.13 -6.54 4.57
C MET A 166 -1.94 -7.81 4.40
N ARG A 167 -2.04 -8.32 3.17
CA ARG A 167 -2.63 -9.65 2.89
C ARG A 167 -2.07 -10.70 3.86
N GLY A 168 -2.97 -11.36 4.58
CA GLY A 168 -2.68 -12.39 5.56
C GLY A 168 -2.34 -13.74 4.94
N PHE A 169 -2.03 -14.71 5.80
CA PHE A 169 -1.61 -16.02 5.32
C PHE A 169 -2.77 -16.78 4.65
N SER A 170 -2.46 -17.33 3.48
CA SER A 170 -3.24 -18.36 2.80
C SER A 170 -2.26 -19.42 2.30
N ASP A 171 -2.69 -20.68 2.27
CA ASP A 171 -1.86 -21.75 1.74
C ASP A 171 -1.76 -21.71 0.19
N GLN A 172 -1.07 -22.69 -0.39
CA GLN A 172 -0.89 -22.79 -1.85
C GLN A 172 -2.20 -23.07 -2.61
N ASN A 173 -3.22 -23.57 -1.91
CA ASN A 173 -4.55 -23.82 -2.45
C ASN A 173 -5.50 -22.61 -2.26
N GLY A 174 -5.01 -21.53 -1.65
CA GLY A 174 -5.81 -20.35 -1.35
C GLY A 174 -6.71 -20.49 -0.12
N GLN A 175 -6.47 -21.47 0.75
CA GLN A 175 -7.21 -21.64 2.00
C GLN A 175 -6.60 -20.79 3.10
N SER A 176 -7.43 -20.08 3.86
CA SER A 176 -7.01 -19.31 5.03
C SER A 176 -7.41 -20.05 6.30
N PRO A 177 -6.44 -20.54 7.11
CA PRO A 177 -6.74 -21.20 8.39
C PRO A 177 -7.57 -20.31 9.33
N PHE A 178 -7.35 -18.99 9.26
CA PHE A 178 -8.12 -18.03 10.04
C PHE A 178 -9.58 -17.95 9.57
N TRP A 179 -9.79 -17.81 8.25
CA TRP A 179 -11.14 -17.79 7.68
C TRP A 179 -11.93 -19.05 8.03
N ASP A 180 -11.30 -20.22 7.89
CA ASP A 180 -11.95 -21.51 8.13
C ASP A 180 -12.31 -21.69 9.62
N SER A 181 -11.50 -21.15 10.53
CA SER A 181 -11.76 -21.24 11.97
C SER A 181 -12.77 -20.20 12.49
N LEU A 182 -13.02 -19.12 11.75
CA LEU A 182 -13.88 -18.02 12.21
C LEU A 182 -14.91 -17.62 11.17
N GLY A 183 -14.48 -16.97 10.08
CA GLY A 183 -15.37 -16.38 9.08
C GLY A 183 -16.34 -17.39 8.46
N TYR A 184 -15.87 -18.58 8.09
CA TYR A 184 -16.71 -19.61 7.49
C TYR A 184 -17.94 -19.96 8.36
N LEU A 185 -17.81 -19.92 9.68
CA LEU A 185 -18.90 -20.26 10.62
C LEU A 185 -20.08 -19.26 10.57
N PHE A 186 -19.82 -18.02 10.17
CA PHE A 186 -20.84 -16.96 10.09
C PHE A 186 -21.35 -16.76 8.67
N PHE A 187 -20.48 -16.93 7.67
CA PHE A 187 -20.77 -16.59 6.28
C PHE A 187 -21.17 -17.81 5.44
N ASN A 188 -20.80 -19.02 5.87
CA ASN A 188 -21.02 -20.28 5.16
C ASN A 188 -20.58 -20.20 3.67
N MET A 189 -19.45 -19.53 3.44
CA MET A 189 -18.86 -19.30 2.12
C MET A 189 -17.34 -19.41 2.18
N ASP A 190 -16.72 -19.84 1.09
CA ASP A 190 -15.26 -19.95 1.03
C ASP A 190 -14.58 -18.56 1.08
N PHE A 191 -13.29 -18.58 1.43
CA PHE A 191 -12.51 -17.35 1.54
C PHE A 191 -12.47 -16.59 0.22
N ALA A 192 -12.33 -17.29 -0.92
CA ALA A 192 -12.25 -16.69 -2.24
C ALA A 192 -13.51 -15.88 -2.61
N ALA A 193 -14.70 -16.41 -2.32
CA ALA A 193 -15.96 -15.73 -2.56
C ALA A 193 -16.13 -14.52 -1.64
N ALA A 194 -15.82 -14.67 -0.36
CA ALA A 194 -15.89 -13.57 0.61
C ALA A 194 -14.93 -12.41 0.23
N ASP A 195 -13.70 -12.75 -0.14
CA ASP A 195 -12.66 -11.82 -0.59
C ASP A 195 -13.10 -11.09 -1.87
N TYR A 196 -13.64 -11.82 -2.84
CA TYR A 196 -14.14 -11.23 -4.09
C TYR A 196 -15.30 -10.26 -3.85
N LEU A 197 -16.29 -10.62 -3.03
CA LEU A 197 -17.43 -9.76 -2.70
C LEU A 197 -16.97 -8.46 -2.01
N SER A 198 -16.03 -8.57 -1.08
CA SER A 198 -15.41 -7.42 -0.44
C SER A 198 -14.67 -6.53 -1.45
N GLY A 199 -13.90 -7.14 -2.36
CA GLY A 199 -13.13 -6.45 -3.41
C GLY A 199 -13.97 -5.74 -4.46
N VAL A 200 -15.20 -6.20 -4.73
CA VAL A 200 -16.15 -5.51 -5.62
C VAL A 200 -17.06 -4.50 -4.88
N GLY A 201 -16.77 -4.21 -3.60
CA GLY A 201 -17.47 -3.19 -2.81
C GLY A 201 -18.79 -3.65 -2.19
N GLN A 202 -19.12 -4.95 -2.23
CA GLN A 202 -20.31 -5.45 -1.55
C GLN A 202 -20.00 -5.70 -0.07
N LYS A 203 -19.97 -4.65 0.78
CA LYS A 203 -19.55 -4.78 2.19
C LYS A 203 -20.69 -4.91 3.22
N ALA A 204 -21.95 -4.78 2.80
CA ALA A 204 -23.11 -4.85 3.70
C ALA A 204 -23.17 -6.17 4.51
N PHE A 205 -22.83 -7.28 3.87
CA PHE A 205 -22.81 -8.62 4.47
C PHE A 205 -21.87 -8.73 5.69
N ILE A 206 -20.79 -7.93 5.74
CA ILE A 206 -19.85 -7.91 6.88
C ILE A 206 -20.58 -7.47 8.15
N ALA A 207 -21.33 -6.36 8.08
CA ALA A 207 -22.05 -5.81 9.22
C ALA A 207 -23.21 -6.71 9.69
N GLU A 208 -23.78 -7.48 8.76
CA GLU A 208 -24.89 -8.39 9.01
C GLU A 208 -24.44 -9.70 9.67
N LEU A 209 -23.24 -10.20 9.34
CA LEU A 209 -22.81 -11.56 9.68
C LEU A 209 -21.64 -11.61 10.67
N MET A 210 -20.76 -10.61 10.76
CA MET A 210 -19.61 -10.68 11.68
C MET A 210 -20.02 -10.69 13.16
N PRO A 211 -19.28 -11.42 14.03
CA PRO A 211 -19.56 -11.45 15.46
C PRO A 211 -19.37 -10.07 16.10
N ARG A 212 -20.39 -9.63 16.85
CA ARG A 212 -20.36 -8.34 17.58
C ARG A 212 -19.67 -8.43 18.94
N PHE A 213 -19.50 -9.64 19.47
CA PHE A 213 -18.86 -9.88 20.75
C PHE A 213 -17.42 -10.38 20.56
N PRO A 214 -16.56 -10.20 21.57
CA PRO A 214 -15.15 -10.52 21.44
C PRO A 214 -14.97 -12.03 21.26
N VAL A 215 -14.11 -12.40 20.32
CA VAL A 215 -13.75 -13.80 20.09
C VAL A 215 -12.44 -14.07 20.82
N TYR A 216 -12.45 -15.03 21.74
CA TYR A 216 -11.22 -15.48 22.38
C TYR A 216 -10.34 -16.21 21.36
N VAL A 217 -9.10 -15.75 21.21
CA VAL A 217 -8.12 -16.36 20.29
C VAL A 217 -7.92 -17.83 20.62
N ASP A 218 -7.86 -18.19 21.91
CA ASP A 218 -7.75 -19.57 22.41
C ASP A 218 -8.89 -20.52 22.00
N LEU A 219 -10.03 -20.00 21.51
CA LEU A 219 -11.13 -20.83 21.00
C LEU A 219 -11.00 -21.14 19.50
N LEU A 220 -10.06 -20.50 18.81
CA LEU A 220 -9.74 -20.81 17.42
C LEU A 220 -8.86 -22.06 17.31
N SER A 221 -8.79 -22.65 16.13
CA SER A 221 -7.86 -23.75 15.85
C SER A 221 -6.40 -23.33 16.11
N SER A 222 -5.51 -24.31 16.35
CA SER A 222 -4.07 -24.06 16.44
C SER A 222 -3.54 -23.29 15.25
N GLU A 223 -3.92 -23.74 14.06
CA GLU A 223 -3.49 -23.23 12.77
C GLU A 223 -3.98 -21.79 12.54
N ALA A 224 -5.21 -21.47 12.95
CA ALA A 224 -5.72 -20.11 12.90
C ALA A 224 -4.96 -19.17 13.84
N ARG A 225 -4.64 -19.62 15.06
CA ARG A 225 -3.89 -18.80 16.03
C ARG A 225 -2.47 -18.49 15.56
N GLU A 226 -1.83 -19.43 14.88
CA GLU A 226 -0.46 -19.28 14.36
C GLU A 226 -0.35 -18.26 13.24
N VAL A 227 -1.44 -17.97 12.53
CA VAL A 227 -1.43 -17.05 11.38
C VAL A 227 -1.97 -15.65 11.69
N ILE A 228 -2.43 -15.39 12.92
CA ILE A 228 -2.87 -14.04 13.32
C ILE A 228 -1.69 -13.08 13.25
N ALA A 229 -1.87 -11.99 12.50
CA ALA A 229 -0.86 -10.97 12.22
C ALA A 229 0.34 -11.48 11.41
N GLU A 230 0.23 -12.66 10.77
CA GLU A 230 1.22 -13.15 9.82
C GLU A 230 0.86 -12.72 8.40
N VAL A 231 1.86 -12.23 7.68
CA VAL A 231 1.70 -11.82 6.28
C VAL A 231 1.85 -13.03 5.34
N HIS A 232 1.15 -13.01 4.21
CA HIS A 232 1.40 -13.97 3.14
C HIS A 232 2.89 -13.95 2.73
N PRO A 233 3.53 -15.09 2.40
CA PRO A 233 4.93 -15.13 1.98
C PRO A 233 5.27 -14.22 0.80
N GLN A 234 4.33 -14.06 -0.15
CA GLN A 234 4.49 -13.15 -1.29
C GLN A 234 4.34 -11.66 -0.92
N THR A 235 3.72 -11.36 0.22
CA THR A 235 3.49 -10.01 0.76
C THR A 235 4.64 -9.54 1.65
N LEU A 236 5.40 -10.48 2.24
CA LEU A 236 6.52 -10.19 3.15
C LEU A 236 7.55 -9.18 2.59
N PRO A 237 7.96 -9.21 1.31
CA PRO A 237 8.86 -8.18 0.78
C PRO A 237 8.27 -6.78 0.81
N ALA A 238 6.96 -6.64 0.53
CA ALA A 238 6.26 -5.36 0.59
C ALA A 238 6.16 -4.86 2.03
N ALA A 239 5.81 -5.74 2.99
CA ALA A 239 5.75 -5.41 4.41
C ALA A 239 7.09 -4.84 4.92
N LYS A 240 8.21 -5.49 4.56
CA LYS A 240 9.56 -5.02 4.93
C LYS A 240 9.87 -3.62 4.39
N VAL A 241 9.41 -3.29 3.18
CA VAL A 241 9.56 -1.93 2.63
C VAL A 241 8.79 -0.92 3.46
N LEU A 242 7.55 -1.21 3.84
CA LEU A 242 6.75 -0.29 4.66
C LEU A 242 7.35 -0.11 6.06
N MET A 243 7.81 -1.20 6.67
CA MET A 243 8.51 -1.15 7.97
C MET A 243 9.80 -0.33 7.91
N SER A 244 10.53 -0.40 6.80
CA SER A 244 11.73 0.43 6.58
C SER A 244 11.43 1.93 6.49
N GLU A 245 10.20 2.30 6.14
CA GLU A 245 9.73 3.69 6.05
C GLU A 245 9.09 4.20 7.36
N GLY A 246 8.90 3.31 8.35
CA GLY A 246 8.45 3.67 9.70
C GLY A 246 7.15 3.02 10.15
N LEU A 247 6.48 2.25 9.29
CA LEU A 247 5.22 1.60 9.65
C LEU A 247 5.45 0.40 10.58
N LYS A 248 4.53 0.18 11.52
CA LYS A 248 4.62 -0.88 12.52
C LYS A 248 3.26 -1.51 12.75
N TYR A 249 3.25 -2.79 13.09
CA TYR A 249 2.04 -3.46 13.56
C TYR A 249 1.60 -2.87 14.91
N GLN A 250 0.32 -2.54 15.05
CA GLN A 250 -0.26 -1.90 16.24
C GLN A 250 -1.46 -2.65 16.83
N GLY A 251 -1.58 -3.96 16.55
CA GLY A 251 -2.62 -4.80 17.15
C GLY A 251 -3.94 -4.84 16.37
N TYR A 252 -3.91 -4.63 15.06
CA TYR A 252 -5.09 -4.74 14.19
C TYR A 252 -4.82 -5.72 13.06
N VAL A 253 -5.79 -6.59 12.80
CA VAL A 253 -5.71 -7.59 11.74
C VAL A 253 -6.97 -7.55 10.88
N ASP A 254 -6.83 -7.92 9.60
CA ASP A 254 -7.94 -8.07 8.67
C ASP A 254 -8.98 -9.08 9.20
N ILE A 255 -10.25 -8.85 8.88
CA ILE A 255 -11.36 -9.67 9.37
C ILE A 255 -11.53 -11.00 8.62
N PHE A 256 -10.92 -11.14 7.44
CA PHE A 256 -11.02 -12.32 6.60
C PHE A 256 -9.81 -13.26 6.76
N ASP A 257 -8.59 -12.73 6.70
CA ASP A 257 -7.36 -13.53 6.68
C ASP A 257 -6.39 -13.26 7.85
N ALA A 258 -6.77 -12.38 8.77
CA ALA A 258 -5.96 -11.94 9.90
C ALA A 258 -4.57 -11.39 9.55
N GLY A 259 -4.40 -10.90 8.33
CA GLY A 259 -3.22 -10.15 7.92
C GLY A 259 -3.06 -8.86 8.73
N PRO A 260 -1.84 -8.46 9.10
CA PRO A 260 -1.63 -7.34 9.98
C PRO A 260 -1.88 -6.00 9.27
N THR A 261 -2.50 -5.05 9.99
CA THR A 261 -2.46 -3.64 9.63
C THR A 261 -1.18 -3.00 10.16
N LEU A 262 -0.38 -2.42 9.26
CA LEU A 262 0.78 -1.62 9.62
C LEU A 262 0.41 -0.13 9.65
N GLU A 263 0.92 0.61 10.63
CA GLU A 263 0.55 2.00 10.87
C GLU A 263 1.76 2.90 11.12
N ALA A 264 1.65 4.17 10.72
CA ALA A 264 2.56 5.24 11.11
C ALA A 264 1.83 6.58 11.17
N ASN A 265 2.37 7.53 11.95
CA ASN A 265 2.04 8.94 11.76
C ASN A 265 2.75 9.43 10.48
N THR A 266 2.07 10.16 9.61
CA THR A 266 2.66 10.68 8.37
C THR A 266 3.87 11.57 8.63
N ALA A 267 3.91 12.29 9.75
CA ALA A 267 5.08 13.08 10.17
C ALA A 267 6.33 12.24 10.38
N GLU A 268 6.15 10.98 10.76
CA GLU A 268 7.23 10.10 11.22
C GLU A 268 7.83 9.26 10.08
N LEU A 269 7.24 9.32 8.89
CA LEU A 269 7.69 8.60 7.72
C LEU A 269 9.10 9.03 7.31
N ARG A 270 9.93 8.05 6.97
CA ARG A 270 11.29 8.28 6.47
C ARG A 270 11.29 9.20 5.25
N ALA A 271 10.47 8.94 4.24
CA ALA A 271 10.35 9.83 3.07
C ALA A 271 10.02 11.29 3.44
N VAL A 272 9.20 11.52 4.47
CA VAL A 272 8.84 12.86 4.93
C VAL A 272 10.01 13.55 5.63
N LYS A 273 10.81 12.80 6.39
CA LYS A 273 11.96 13.33 7.15
C LYS A 273 13.23 13.47 6.32
N GLU A 274 13.46 12.57 5.38
CA GLU A 274 14.75 12.41 4.68
C GLU A 274 14.71 12.85 3.21
N SER A 275 13.54 13.10 2.61
CA SER A 275 13.49 13.64 1.25
C SER A 275 13.95 15.11 1.23
N ARG A 276 14.65 15.49 0.16
CA ARG A 276 15.25 16.82 -0.01
C ARG A 276 14.87 17.40 -1.36
N LEU A 277 14.79 18.73 -1.45
CA LEU A 277 14.65 19.44 -2.71
C LEU A 277 16.02 19.80 -3.25
N LEU A 278 16.36 19.29 -4.43
CA LEU A 278 17.63 19.57 -5.11
C LEU A 278 17.37 20.36 -6.39
N LYS A 279 18.31 21.22 -6.77
CA LYS A 279 18.27 21.88 -8.08
C LYS A 279 18.71 20.92 -9.17
N VAL A 280 18.18 21.10 -10.38
CA VAL A 280 18.58 20.31 -11.54
C VAL A 280 19.58 21.07 -12.41
N LYS A 281 20.61 20.35 -12.87
CA LYS A 281 21.51 20.78 -13.94
C LYS A 281 21.48 19.76 -15.07
N LEU A 282 21.34 20.24 -16.30
CA LEU A 282 21.36 19.36 -17.46
C LEU A 282 22.80 19.11 -17.92
N THR A 283 23.09 17.87 -18.28
CA THR A 283 24.38 17.44 -18.79
C THR A 283 24.20 16.39 -19.88
N GLU A 284 25.14 16.30 -20.81
CA GLU A 284 25.14 15.26 -21.83
C GLU A 284 25.46 13.89 -21.24
N GLN A 285 26.32 13.85 -20.22
CA GLN A 285 26.75 12.63 -19.53
C GLN A 285 26.58 12.78 -18.03
N VAL A 286 25.95 11.77 -17.41
CA VAL A 286 25.74 11.69 -15.97
C VAL A 286 26.70 10.65 -15.39
N GLU A 287 27.42 11.05 -14.35
CA GLU A 287 28.19 10.11 -13.53
C GLU A 287 27.22 9.31 -12.67
N SER A 288 27.33 7.98 -12.69
CA SER A 288 26.50 7.08 -11.90
C SER A 288 27.19 6.69 -10.60
N THR A 289 26.41 6.48 -9.56
CA THR A 289 26.86 6.02 -8.24
C THR A 289 26.18 4.69 -7.89
N ASP A 290 26.57 4.07 -6.78
CA ASP A 290 25.92 2.86 -6.27
C ASP A 290 24.56 3.17 -5.59
N THR A 291 24.32 4.43 -5.22
CA THR A 291 23.10 4.84 -4.53
C THR A 291 22.00 5.13 -5.53
N HIS A 292 20.85 4.47 -5.35
CA HIS A 292 19.66 4.76 -6.13
C HIS A 292 18.80 5.79 -5.41
N PHE A 293 18.23 6.72 -6.17
CA PHE A 293 17.36 7.77 -5.70
C PHE A 293 16.02 7.71 -6.42
N LEU A 294 14.93 7.84 -5.67
CA LEU A 294 13.66 8.29 -6.23
C LEU A 294 13.77 9.79 -6.46
N VAL A 295 13.49 10.24 -7.68
CA VAL A 295 13.52 11.64 -8.08
C VAL A 295 12.17 12.02 -8.64
N ALA A 296 11.45 12.89 -7.94
CA ALA A 296 10.11 13.35 -8.28
C ALA A 296 10.11 14.82 -8.70
N ASN A 297 9.23 15.16 -9.63
CA ASN A 297 9.08 16.53 -10.13
C ASN A 297 8.24 17.45 -9.23
N ASP A 298 7.61 16.92 -8.17
CA ASP A 298 6.69 17.63 -7.27
C ASP A 298 5.57 18.41 -8.00
N GLN A 299 5.21 18.02 -9.24
CA GLN A 299 4.08 18.57 -9.97
C GLN A 299 2.84 17.74 -9.65
N TYR A 300 1.87 18.30 -8.93
CA TYR A 300 0.71 17.52 -8.44
C TYR A 300 -0.09 16.84 -9.57
N GLN A 301 -0.41 17.59 -10.64
CA GLN A 301 -1.19 17.11 -11.79
C GLN A 301 -0.40 16.14 -12.67
N ASP A 302 0.85 16.50 -12.98
CA ASP A 302 1.73 15.77 -13.89
C ASP A 302 2.82 15.01 -13.11
N TYR A 303 2.46 14.44 -11.96
CA TYR A 303 3.42 13.83 -11.05
C TYR A 303 4.17 12.70 -11.74
N ALA A 304 5.49 12.83 -11.76
CA ALA A 304 6.39 11.89 -12.40
C ALA A 304 7.58 11.62 -11.50
N VAL A 305 7.96 10.34 -11.42
CA VAL A 305 9.11 9.89 -10.62
C VAL A 305 9.96 8.94 -11.42
N LEU A 306 11.27 9.10 -11.32
CA LEU A 306 12.27 8.17 -11.84
C LEU A 306 13.04 7.52 -10.70
N LEU A 307 13.52 6.29 -10.95
CA LEU A 307 14.57 5.68 -10.14
C LEU A 307 15.89 5.81 -10.91
N ILE A 308 16.80 6.63 -10.39
CA ILE A 308 18.11 6.90 -11.03
C ILE A 308 19.22 6.79 -9.99
N ASN A 309 20.45 6.65 -10.45
CA ASN A 309 21.63 6.59 -9.60
C ASN A 309 22.66 7.67 -9.96
N ASN A 310 22.18 8.77 -10.57
CA ASN A 310 23.02 9.89 -10.96
C ASN A 310 23.67 10.54 -9.73
N LYS A 311 24.89 11.04 -9.91
CA LYS A 311 25.62 11.79 -8.88
C LYS A 311 24.93 13.10 -8.54
N VAL A 312 24.85 13.37 -7.24
CA VAL A 312 24.53 14.68 -6.68
C VAL A 312 25.86 15.34 -6.32
N ASP A 313 26.07 16.58 -6.76
CA ASP A 313 27.31 17.30 -6.44
C ASP A 313 27.29 17.92 -5.04
N GLU A 314 28.44 18.44 -4.60
CA GLU A 314 28.62 19.07 -3.28
C GLU A 314 27.72 20.29 -3.06
N SER A 315 27.17 20.87 -4.14
CA SER A 315 26.26 22.02 -4.10
C SER A 315 24.79 21.63 -4.01
N GLU A 316 24.49 20.36 -3.72
CA GLU A 316 23.13 19.81 -3.69
C GLU A 316 22.40 19.95 -5.05
N THR A 317 23.14 19.84 -6.14
CA THR A 317 22.60 19.85 -7.50
C THR A 317 22.61 18.45 -8.09
N LEU A 318 21.46 18.01 -8.60
CA LEU A 318 21.29 16.74 -9.30
C LEU A 318 21.53 16.94 -10.79
N HIS A 319 22.44 16.14 -11.35
CA HIS A 319 22.76 16.18 -12.77
C HIS A 319 21.84 15.21 -13.51
N LEU A 320 21.13 15.68 -14.53
CA LEU A 320 20.20 14.89 -15.34
C LEU A 320 20.55 14.98 -16.82
N THR A 321 20.30 13.89 -17.55
CA THR A 321 20.30 13.96 -19.02
C THR A 321 19.03 14.66 -19.51
N ALA A 322 19.07 15.19 -20.75
CA ALA A 322 17.89 15.78 -21.37
C ALA A 322 16.69 14.80 -21.43
N ALA A 323 16.95 13.51 -21.64
CA ALA A 323 15.90 12.48 -21.66
C ALA A 323 15.27 12.24 -20.27
N GLN A 324 16.06 12.30 -19.20
CA GLN A 324 15.55 12.19 -17.82
C GLN A 324 14.72 13.42 -17.44
N ALA A 325 15.20 14.62 -17.78
CA ALA A 325 14.47 15.87 -17.52
C ALA A 325 13.16 15.94 -18.31
N GLN A 326 13.17 15.53 -19.58
CA GLN A 326 11.97 15.42 -20.40
C GLN A 326 10.94 14.45 -19.79
N ALA A 327 11.39 13.29 -19.30
CA ALA A 327 10.49 12.31 -18.70
C ALA A 327 9.88 12.79 -17.37
N LEU A 328 10.61 13.61 -16.61
CA LEU A 328 10.11 14.26 -15.41
C LEU A 328 9.29 15.54 -15.70
N ASN A 329 9.23 15.98 -16.95
CA ASN A 329 8.62 17.26 -17.36
C ASN A 329 9.19 18.47 -16.58
N ILE A 330 10.52 18.56 -16.53
CA ILE A 330 11.25 19.64 -15.86
C ILE A 330 12.32 20.26 -16.77
N ALA A 331 12.68 21.50 -16.47
CA ALA A 331 13.72 22.27 -17.13
C ALA A 331 15.00 22.38 -16.28
N GLU A 332 16.05 22.94 -16.87
CA GLU A 332 17.25 23.31 -16.11
C GLU A 332 16.90 24.33 -15.01
N HIS A 333 17.53 24.17 -13.84
CA HIS A 333 17.30 24.96 -12.62
C HIS A 333 15.97 24.74 -11.89
N ASP A 334 15.07 23.89 -12.39
CA ASP A 334 13.92 23.44 -11.62
C ASP A 334 14.37 22.66 -10.37
N GLN A 335 13.45 22.53 -9.41
CA GLN A 335 13.66 21.73 -8.21
C GLN A 335 12.97 20.38 -8.35
N VAL A 336 13.65 19.35 -7.85
CA VAL A 336 13.12 17.99 -7.75
C VAL A 336 13.25 17.48 -6.33
N ARG A 337 12.29 16.67 -5.90
CA ARG A 337 12.38 15.97 -4.63
C ARG A 337 13.13 14.67 -4.78
N VAL A 338 14.14 14.47 -3.94
CA VAL A 338 15.05 13.34 -4.00
C VAL A 338 15.02 12.58 -2.68
N LEU A 339 14.88 11.26 -2.77
CA LEU A 339 14.95 10.34 -1.63
C LEU A 339 15.82 9.13 -2.00
N ALA A 340 16.82 8.82 -1.17
CA ALA A 340 17.61 7.60 -1.33
C ALA A 340 16.71 6.36 -1.15
N LEU A 341 16.79 5.41 -2.08
CA LEU A 341 15.97 4.20 -2.08
C LEU A 341 16.17 3.40 -0.78
N GLU A 342 17.43 3.16 -0.43
CA GLU A 342 17.83 2.57 0.84
C GLU A 342 18.19 3.66 1.83
N LYS A 343 18.09 3.35 3.13
CA LYS A 343 18.62 4.21 4.17
C LYS A 343 20.13 4.33 3.99
N MET A 344 20.62 5.54 3.82
CA MET A 344 22.07 5.77 3.81
C MET A 344 22.57 5.55 5.24
N GLU A 345 23.61 4.74 5.39
CA GLU A 345 24.34 4.70 6.65
C GLU A 345 24.98 6.09 6.81
N ASN A 346 24.60 6.81 7.85
CA ASN A 346 25.28 8.06 8.18
C ASN A 346 26.72 7.70 8.59
N ASN A 347 27.69 8.05 7.76
CA ASN A 347 29.10 8.06 8.15
C ASN A 347 29.36 9.08 9.26
#